data_AF-A0A366EV31-F1
#
_entry.id   AF-A0A366EV31-F1
#
_cell.length_a   1.000
_cell.length_b   1.000
_cell.length_c   1.000
_cell.angle_alpha   90.00
_cell.angle_beta   90.00
_cell.angle_gamma   90.00
#
_symmetry.space_group_name_H-M   'P 1'
#
loop_
_entity.id
_entity.type
_entity.pdbx_description
1 polymer ?
#
loop_
_entity_poly.entity_id
_entity_poly.type
_entity_poly.pdbx_seq_one_letter_code
_entity_poly.pdbx_strand_id
1 'polypeptide(L)' 'MEIPFIILGALVSLLIFYMIIERAVRDGINNSSIGRYLEEKHGIKEPQGDEDLFDDK' A
#
# COMPACT_ATOMS: atom_id res chain seq x y z
N MET A 1 -22.10 -25.63 9.35
CA MET A 1 -20.73 -25.82 8.82
C MET A 1 -20.34 -24.81 7.75
N GLU A 2 -21.24 -23.96 7.25
CA GLU A 2 -20.95 -23.03 6.13
C GLU A 2 -20.39 -21.66 6.56
N ILE A 3 -20.78 -21.19 7.75
CA ILE A 3 -20.28 -19.93 8.35
C ILE A 3 -18.75 -19.83 8.36
N PRO A 4 -17.96 -20.82 8.82
CA PRO A 4 -16.50 -20.71 8.80
C PRO A 4 -15.93 -20.60 7.38
N PHE A 5 -16.52 -21.25 6.38
CA PHE A 5 -16.08 -21.13 4.97
C PHE A 5 -16.39 -19.75 4.39
N ILE A 6 -17.55 -19.17 4.72
CA ILE A 6 -17.91 -17.81 4.30
C ILE A 6 -16.93 -16.80 4.93
N ILE A 7 -16.63 -16.94 6.22
CA ILE A 7 -15.66 -16.07 6.91
C ILE A 7 -14.28 -16.19 6.26
N LEU A 8 -13.82 -17.41 5.98
CA LEU A 8 -12.54 -17.64 5.31
C LEU A 8 -12.49 -16.98 3.93
N GLY A 9 -13.54 -17.12 3.12
CA GLY A 9 -13.64 -16.50 1.80
C GLY A 9 -13.63 -14.97 1.88
N ALA A 10 -14.31 -14.38 2.87
CA ALA A 10 -14.30 -12.94 3.10
C ALA A 10 -12.91 -12.42 3.48
N LEU A 11 -12.18 -13.13 4.36
CA LEU A 11 -10.82 -12.76 4.75
C LEU A 11 -9.84 -12.83 3.57
N VAL A 12 -9.92 -13.88 2.75
CA VAL A 12 -9.07 -14.02 1.55
C VAL A 12 -9.38 -12.92 0.54
N SER A 13 -10.67 -12.61 0.33
CA SER A 13 -11.08 -11.54 -0.58
C SER A 13 -10.61 -10.17 -0.10
N LEU A 14 -10.70 -9.91 1.21
CA LEU A 14 -10.20 -8.68 1.81
C LEU A 14 -8.69 -8.54 1.65
N LEU A 15 -7.94 -9.63 1.82
CA LEU A 15 -6.49 -9.65 1.63
C LEU A 15 -6.12 -9.32 0.17
N ILE A 16 -6.78 -9.97 -0.80
CA ILE A 16 -6.55 -9.70 -2.22
C ILE A 16 -6.90 -8.24 -2.55
N PHE A 17 -8.01 -7.74 -2.04
CA PHE A 17 -8.43 -6.35 -2.26
C PHE A 17 -7.42 -5.35 -1.69
N TYR A 18 -6.89 -5.62 -0.49
CA TYR A 18 -5.81 -4.83 0.10
C TYR A 18 -4.58 -4.80 -0.81
N MET A 19 -4.13 -5.96 -1.32
CA MET A 19 -2.98 -6.03 -2.22
C MET A 19 -3.20 -5.24 -3.52
N ILE A 20 -4.41 -5.26 -4.07
CA ILE A 20 -4.75 -4.50 -5.28
C ILE A 20 -4.65 -3.00 -5.00
N ILE A 21 -5.26 -2.52 -3.90
CA ILE A 21 -5.19 -1.09 -3.54
C ILE A 21 -3.75 -0.70 -3.26
N GLU A 22 -3.02 -1.48 -2.47
CA GLU A 22 -1.63 -1.21 -2.14
C GLU A 22 -0.78 -1.07 -3.40
N ARG A 23 -0.89 -2.01 -4.35
CA ARG A 23 -0.15 -1.95 -5.60
C ARG A 23 -0.58 -0.75 -6.46
N ALA A 24 -1.88 -0.47 -6.56
CA ALA A 24 -2.38 0.67 -7.31
C ALA A 24 -1.90 2.01 -6.73
N VAL A 25 -1.77 2.11 -5.40
CA VAL A 25 -1.28 3.31 -4.73
C VAL A 25 0.24 3.43 -4.86
N ARG A 26 1.00 2.39 -4.48
CA ARG A 26 2.48 2.43 -4.51
C ARG A 26 3.03 2.53 -5.93
N ASP A 27 2.63 1.63 -6.82
CA ASP A 27 3.17 1.60 -8.19
C ASP A 27 2.48 2.62 -9.11
N GLY A 28 1.21 2.89 -8.84
CA GLY A 28 0.42 3.81 -9.66
C GLY A 28 0.55 5.23 -9.17
N ILE A 29 -0.19 5.57 -8.11
CA ILE A 29 -0.34 6.96 -7.66
C ILE A 29 1.00 7.55 -7.23
N ASN A 30 1.77 6.90 -6.37
CA ASN A 30 3.02 7.45 -5.82
C ASN A 30 4.10 7.62 -6.90
N ASN A 31 4.10 6.78 -7.94
CA ASN A 31 5.00 6.94 -9.08
C ASN A 31 4.44 7.81 -10.23
N SER A 32 3.21 8.31 -10.09
CA SER A 32 2.58 9.18 -11.10
C SER A 32 2.94 10.65 -10.90
N SER A 33 2.69 11.46 -11.94
CA SER A 33 2.85 12.92 -11.86
C SER A 33 2.00 13.57 -10.78
N ILE A 34 0.82 13.00 -10.45
CA ILE A 34 -0.03 13.53 -9.37
C ILE A 34 0.54 13.18 -7.99
N GLY A 35 1.12 11.99 -7.84
CA GLY A 35 1.78 11.56 -6.61
C GLY A 35 2.99 12.41 -6.31
N ARG A 36 3.87 12.60 -7.30
CA ARG A 36 5.03 13.50 -7.19
C ARG A 36 4.61 14.94 -6.89
N TYR A 37 3.57 15.45 -7.55
CA TYR A 37 3.04 16.79 -7.25
C TYR A 37 2.53 16.91 -5.80
N LEU A 38 1.88 15.87 -5.26
CA LEU A 38 1.43 15.85 -3.88
C LEU A 38 2.59 15.73 -2.90
N GLU A 39 3.61 14.92 -3.21
CA GLU A 39 4.83 14.76 -2.40
C GLU A 39 5.60 16.07 -2.29
N GLU A 40 5.85 16.75 -3.42
CA GLU A 40 6.54 18.04 -3.48
C GLU A 40 5.80 19.14 -2.70
N LYS A 41 4.46 19.12 -2.73
CA LYS A 41 3.63 20.17 -2.12
C LYS A 41 3.39 19.95 -0.63
N HIS A 42 3.26 18.70 -0.20
CA HIS A 42 2.88 18.35 1.16
C HIS A 42 4.02 17.76 2.01
N GLY A 43 5.21 17.52 1.42
CA GLY A 43 6.42 17.12 2.15
C GLY A 43 6.34 15.74 2.81
N ILE A 44 5.31 14.96 2.49
CA ILE A 44 5.13 13.61 3.00
C ILE A 44 5.99 12.71 2.13
N LYS A 45 7.27 12.57 2.49
CA LYS A 45 8.12 11.50 1.96
C LYS A 45 7.39 10.18 2.21
N GLU A 46 7.29 9.34 1.18
CA GLU A 46 6.86 7.96 1.40
C GLU A 46 7.70 7.35 2.54
N PRO A 47 7.11 6.51 3.41
CA PRO A 47 7.94 5.57 4.15
C PRO A 47 8.60 4.68 3.10
N GLN A 48 9.85 5.01 2.75
CA GLN A 48 10.72 4.13 1.97
C GLN A 48 10.90 2.91 2.86
N GLY A 49 10.25 1.80 2.48
CA GLY A 49 10.24 0.59 3.31
C GLY A 49 11.67 0.19 3.65
N ASP A 50 11.91 -0.17 4.91
CA ASP A 50 13.12 -0.71 5.58
C ASP A 50 14.50 -0.07 5.26
N GLU A 51 14.68 0.65 4.16
CA GLU A 51 15.94 1.26 3.71
C GLU A 51 16.33 2.44 4.62
N ASP A 52 15.36 3.17 5.17
CA ASP A 52 15.58 4.28 6.12
C ASP A 52 15.97 3.78 7.53
N LEU A 53 15.82 2.49 7.85
CA LEU A 53 16.19 1.91 9.14
C LEU A 53 17.69 1.55 9.23
N PHE A 54 18.43 1.61 8.12
CA PHE A 54 19.85 1.24 8.05
C PHE A 54 20.77 2.38 7.61
N ASP A 55 20.29 3.62 7.52
CA ASP A 55 21.14 4.78 7.24
C ASP A 55 21.89 5.23 8.52
N ASP A 56 22.89 4.45 8.89
CA ASP A 56 23.97 4.85 9.80
C ASP A 56 25.04 5.61 8.98
N LYS A 57 24.88 6.93 8.80
CA LYS A 57 25.90 8.01 8.99
C LYS A 57 25.62 9.32 8.27
#